data_AF-A0A964KM72-F1
#
_entry.id   AF-A0A964KM72-F1
#
_cell.length_a   1.000
_cell.length_b   1.000
_cell.length_c   1.000
_cell.angle_alpha   90.00
_cell.angle_beta   90.00
_cell.angle_gamma   90.00
#
_symmetry.space_group_name_H-M   'P 1'
#
loop_
_entity.id
_entity.type
_entity.pdbx_description
1 polymer ?
#
loop_
_entity_poly.entity_id
_entity_poly.type
_entity_poly.pdbx_seq_one_letter_code
_entity_poly.pdbx_strand_id
1 'polypeptide(L)'
;MASTRINNVLTVRSPAVLPAKPAYPRPLLMVTVALAVGAAVGLGLVFLIEQMDNKVKSPKQIARILGVPVIGALPVLPKDKESGAAFDPIAMKADPALESYRLLRTNLRFAWVDNTPKTVMVTSAEMGEGKTIVLSNLGVALAITGKRVILVDADLRRPQLHRRFGL
;
A
#
# COMPACT_ATOMS: atom_id res chain seq x y z
N MET A 1 -88.81 13.42 8.85
CA MET A 1 -87.52 14.15 8.99
C MET A 1 -87.38 14.60 10.43
N ALA A 2 -86.55 13.92 11.23
CA ALA A 2 -86.14 14.39 12.54
C ALA A 2 -84.60 14.32 12.57
N SER A 3 -83.98 15.48 12.77
CA SER A 3 -82.53 15.68 12.78
C SER A 3 -81.93 15.10 14.07
N THR A 4 -81.12 14.06 13.97
CA THR A 4 -80.32 13.53 15.06
C THR A 4 -79.14 14.48 15.31
N ARG A 5 -79.20 15.27 16.38
CA ARG A 5 -78.03 16.02 16.87
C ARG A 5 -77.14 15.08 17.68
N ILE A 6 -75.93 14.83 17.17
CA ILE A 6 -74.89 14.08 17.90
C ILE A 6 -74.25 15.06 18.89
N ASN A 7 -74.63 14.97 20.16
CA ASN A 7 -73.96 15.69 21.23
C ASN A 7 -72.67 14.94 21.60
N ASN A 8 -71.54 15.39 21.05
CA ASN A 8 -70.23 14.86 21.38
C ASN A 8 -69.73 15.50 22.68
N VAL A 9 -70.04 14.90 23.83
CA VAL A 9 -69.58 15.39 25.14
C VAL A 9 -68.17 14.84 25.39
N LEU A 10 -67.17 15.72 25.31
CA LEU A 10 -65.80 15.40 25.72
C LEU A 10 -65.74 15.38 27.25
N THR A 11 -65.85 14.20 27.86
CA THR A 11 -65.57 14.01 29.28
C THR A 11 -64.08 13.80 29.50
N VAL A 12 -63.44 14.71 30.25
CA VAL A 12 -62.06 14.55 30.70
C VAL A 12 -62.00 13.37 31.67
N ARG A 13 -61.34 12.27 31.25
CA ARG A 13 -61.29 11.02 32.04
C ARG A 13 -60.32 11.08 33.21
N SER A 14 -59.26 11.88 33.11
CA SER A 14 -58.26 12.09 34.17
C SER A 14 -57.40 13.32 33.89
N PRO A 15 -57.06 14.14 34.90
CA PRO A 15 -56.13 15.26 34.73
C PRO A 15 -54.72 14.75 34.41
N ALA A 16 -53.97 15.52 33.61
CA ALA A 16 -52.59 15.19 33.26
C ALA A 16 -51.71 15.23 34.53
N VAL A 17 -51.07 14.10 34.85
CA VAL A 17 -50.12 14.01 35.96
C VAL A 17 -48.74 14.42 35.45
N LEU A 18 -48.06 15.30 36.18
CA LEU A 18 -46.70 15.71 35.85
C LEU A 18 -45.78 14.48 35.86
N PRO A 19 -45.05 14.21 34.78
CA PRO A 19 -44.17 13.06 34.73
C PRO A 19 -42.98 13.27 35.68
N ALA A 20 -42.72 12.31 36.56
CA ALA A 20 -41.63 12.39 37.54
C ALA A 20 -40.22 12.39 36.91
N LYS A 21 -40.11 11.96 35.65
CA LYS A 21 -38.88 12.03 34.84
C LYS A 21 -39.25 12.53 33.45
N PRO A 22 -38.34 13.20 32.73
CA PRO A 22 -38.59 13.63 31.37
C PRO A 22 -39.06 12.47 30.50
N ALA A 23 -40.25 12.60 29.91
CA ALA A 23 -40.75 11.62 28.94
C ALA A 23 -39.84 11.57 27.69
N TYR A 24 -39.27 12.73 27.33
CA TYR A 24 -38.34 12.94 26.24
C TYR A 24 -37.50 14.21 26.51
N PRO A 25 -36.24 14.31 26.03
CA PRO A 25 -35.42 13.26 25.41
C PRO A 25 -34.76 12.34 26.45
N ARG A 26 -34.35 11.13 26.02
CA ARG A 26 -33.57 10.17 26.82
C ARG A 26 -32.09 10.21 26.40
N PRO A 27 -31.29 11.18 26.87
CA PRO A 27 -29.99 11.50 26.29
C PRO A 27 -29.02 10.32 26.35
N LEU A 28 -28.97 9.57 27.46
CA LEU A 28 -28.08 8.43 27.60
C LEU A 28 -28.37 7.31 26.58
N LEU A 29 -29.65 7.03 26.31
CA LEU A 29 -30.07 6.05 25.30
C LEU A 29 -29.71 6.53 23.89
N MET A 30 -29.94 7.81 23.59
CA MET A 30 -29.61 8.38 22.29
C MET A 30 -28.10 8.35 22.03
N VAL A 31 -27.28 8.69 23.03
CA VAL A 31 -25.82 8.66 22.95
C VAL A 31 -25.30 7.24 22.78
N THR A 32 -25.82 6.27 23.55
CA THR A 32 -25.38 4.86 23.45
C THR A 32 -25.76 4.25 22.09
N VAL A 33 -26.96 4.52 21.59
CA VAL A 33 -27.37 4.07 20.24
C VAL A 33 -26.52 4.75 19.17
N ALA A 34 -26.30 6.06 19.25
CA ALA A 34 -25.47 6.79 18.30
C ALA A 34 -24.02 6.26 18.28
N LEU A 35 -23.44 5.99 19.46
CA LEU A 35 -22.10 5.43 19.59
C LEU A 35 -22.02 4.01 18.98
N ALA A 36 -22.99 3.16 19.27
CA ALA A 36 -23.04 1.80 18.74
C ALA A 36 -23.16 1.79 17.21
N VAL A 37 -24.06 2.61 16.66
CA VAL A 37 -24.25 2.74 15.21
C VAL A 37 -23.01 3.34 14.56
N GLY A 38 -22.43 4.40 15.14
CA GLY A 38 -21.22 5.03 14.63
C GLY A 38 -20.02 4.09 14.61
N ALA A 39 -19.84 3.29 15.67
CA ALA A 39 -18.79 2.27 15.72
C ALA A 39 -18.99 1.18 14.67
N ALA A 40 -20.22 0.68 14.50
CA ALA A 40 -20.54 -0.33 13.49
C ALA A 40 -20.28 0.18 12.06
N VAL A 41 -20.71 1.41 11.76
CA VAL A 41 -20.46 2.05 10.46
C VAL A 41 -18.97 2.30 10.25
N GLY A 42 -18.26 2.79 11.28
CA GLY A 42 -16.82 3.03 11.21
C GLY A 42 -16.02 1.76 10.93
N LEU A 43 -16.30 0.67 11.66
CA LEU A 43 -15.69 -0.63 11.41
C LEU A 43 -16.03 -1.17 10.02
N GLY A 44 -17.29 -1.03 9.59
CA GLY A 44 -17.72 -1.41 8.26
C GLY A 44 -16.99 -0.64 7.16
N LEU A 45 -16.80 0.67 7.32
CA LEU A 45 -16.06 1.52 6.39
C LEU A 45 -14.58 1.15 6.33
N VAL A 46 -13.92 0.90 7.47
CA VAL A 46 -12.53 0.46 7.50
C VAL A 46 -12.37 -0.85 6.72
N PHE A 47 -13.28 -1.81 6.92
CA PHE A 47 -13.26 -3.07 6.17
C PHE A 47 -13.52 -2.88 4.67
N LEU A 48 -14.45 -2.00 4.29
CA LEU A 48 -14.74 -1.66 2.89
C LEU A 48 -13.53 -1.02 2.20
N ILE A 49 -12.89 -0.06 2.86
CA ILE A 49 -11.70 0.61 2.35
C ILE A 49 -10.56 -0.40 2.19
N GLU A 50 -10.37 -1.28 3.16
CA GLU A 50 -9.34 -2.33 3.10
C GLU A 50 -9.60 -3.33 1.96
N GLN A 51 -10.87 -3.66 1.68
CA GLN A 51 -11.26 -4.53 0.56
C GLN A 51 -11.12 -3.85 -0.81
N MET A 52 -11.21 -2.53 -0.87
CA MET A 52 -10.94 -1.75 -2.08
C MET A 52 -9.44 -1.53 -2.33
N ASP A 53 -8.58 -1.86 -1.37
CA ASP A 53 -7.12 -1.74 -1.50
C ASP A 53 -6.56 -2.88 -2.38
N ASN A 54 -6.41 -2.61 -3.66
CA ASN A 54 -5.85 -3.54 -4.65
C ASN A 54 -4.31 -3.69 -4.58
N LYS A 55 -3.67 -3.27 -3.49
CA LYS A 55 -2.22 -3.45 -3.33
C LYS A 55 -1.87 -4.92 -3.15
N VAL A 56 -0.85 -5.37 -3.86
CA VAL A 56 -0.33 -6.73 -3.69
C VAL A 56 0.50 -6.78 -2.40
N LYS A 57 -0.02 -7.50 -1.40
CA LYS A 57 0.55 -7.53 -0.04
C LYS A 57 1.53 -8.68 0.19
N SER A 58 1.69 -9.58 -0.78
CA SER A 58 2.57 -10.75 -0.65
C SER A 58 3.29 -11.14 -1.94
N PRO A 59 4.59 -11.48 -1.88
CA PRO A 59 5.31 -12.10 -3.00
C PRO A 59 4.62 -13.36 -3.55
N LYS A 60 3.97 -14.15 -2.69
CA LYS A 60 3.24 -15.36 -3.11
C LYS A 60 2.03 -15.03 -3.98
N GLN A 61 1.39 -13.89 -3.72
CA GLN A 61 0.26 -13.40 -4.52
C GLN A 61 0.74 -12.95 -5.90
N ILE A 62 1.89 -12.27 -6.00
CA ILE A 62 2.53 -11.91 -7.27
C ILE A 62 2.80 -13.17 -8.12
N ALA A 63 3.44 -14.17 -7.51
CA ALA A 63 3.78 -15.41 -8.20
C ALA A 63 2.53 -16.14 -8.75
N ARG A 64 1.43 -16.15 -7.98
CA ARG A 64 0.18 -16.78 -8.39
C ARG A 64 -0.53 -16.00 -9.50
N ILE A 65 -0.54 -14.67 -9.44
CA ILE A 65 -1.25 -13.83 -10.43
C ILE A 65 -0.50 -13.78 -11.76
N LEU A 66 0.82 -13.57 -11.71
CA LEU A 66 1.63 -13.37 -12.92
C LEU A 66 2.16 -14.69 -13.51
N GLY A 67 2.07 -15.80 -12.77
CA GLY A 67 2.57 -17.10 -13.22
C GLY A 67 4.09 -17.16 -13.35
N VAL A 68 4.83 -16.24 -12.74
CA VAL A 68 6.29 -16.15 -12.78
C VAL A 68 6.90 -16.24 -11.39
N PRO A 69 8.10 -16.81 -11.24
CA PRO A 69 8.77 -16.87 -9.95
C PRO A 69 9.17 -15.48 -9.47
N VAL A 70 9.00 -15.22 -8.18
CA VAL A 70 9.58 -14.01 -7.55
C VAL A 70 11.05 -14.26 -7.29
N ILE A 71 11.91 -13.45 -7.91
CA ILE A 71 13.38 -13.62 -7.86
C ILE A 71 13.97 -13.03 -6.56
N GLY A 72 13.30 -12.05 -5.95
CA GLY A 72 13.73 -11.49 -4.67
C GLY A 72 12.80 -10.38 -4.17
N ALA A 73 12.95 -10.04 -2.89
CA ALA A 73 12.35 -8.87 -2.26
C ALA A 73 13.46 -7.94 -1.80
N LEU A 74 13.37 -6.66 -2.16
CA LEU A 74 14.39 -5.66 -1.86
C LEU A 74 13.89 -4.68 -0.80
N PRO A 75 14.76 -4.19 0.09
CA PRO A 75 14.38 -3.18 1.07
C PRO A 75 14.05 -1.85 0.37
N VAL A 76 13.10 -1.12 0.93
CA VAL A 76 12.83 0.26 0.51
C VAL A 76 13.98 1.13 1.01
N LEU A 77 14.72 1.72 0.08
CA LEU A 77 15.77 2.67 0.41
C LEU A 77 15.13 4.04 0.68
N PRO A 78 15.53 4.74 1.75
CA PRO A 78 15.02 6.08 2.00
C PRO A 78 15.50 7.07 0.92
N LYS A 79 14.64 8.05 0.60
CA LYS A 79 14.81 8.98 -0.52
C LYS A 79 16.00 9.94 -0.36
N ASP A 80 16.48 10.13 0.86
CA ASP A 80 17.68 10.92 1.18
C ASP A 80 18.95 10.32 0.54
N LYS A 81 19.05 8.98 0.47
CA LYS A 81 20.10 8.27 -0.27
C LYS A 81 19.92 8.32 -1.80
N GLU A 82 18.81 8.88 -2.30
CA GLU A 82 18.57 9.05 -3.74
C GLU A 82 19.09 10.41 -4.26
N SER A 83 19.36 11.37 -3.37
CA SER A 83 19.63 12.75 -3.74
C SER A 83 21.11 13.14 -3.57
N GLY A 84 21.85 13.14 -4.68
CA GLY A 84 22.98 14.05 -4.88
C GLY A 84 24.36 13.61 -4.39
N ALA A 85 24.49 12.53 -3.62
CA ALA A 85 25.80 11.91 -3.44
C ALA A 85 26.13 11.07 -4.68
N ALA A 86 27.27 11.35 -5.32
CA ALA A 86 27.79 10.47 -6.37
C ALA A 86 27.82 9.04 -5.82
N PHE A 87 27.24 8.11 -6.57
CA PHE A 87 27.19 6.71 -6.19
C PHE A 87 28.61 6.20 -5.96
N ASP A 88 28.94 5.90 -4.70
CA ASP A 88 30.22 5.32 -4.33
C ASP A 88 30.10 3.80 -4.20
N PRO A 89 30.69 3.02 -5.14
CA PRO A 89 30.70 1.57 -5.07
C PRO A 89 31.38 1.03 -3.80
N ILE A 90 32.28 1.79 -3.18
CA ILE A 90 32.99 1.43 -1.95
C ILE A 90 32.07 1.63 -0.73
N ALA A 91 31.43 2.79 -0.60
CA ALA A 91 30.41 3.00 0.43
C ALA A 91 29.27 1.97 0.33
N MET A 92 28.87 1.61 -0.90
CA MET A 92 27.85 0.60 -1.11
C MET A 92 28.28 -0.81 -0.66
N LYS A 93 29.58 -1.16 -0.70
CA LYS A 93 30.07 -2.46 -0.18
C LYS A 93 29.72 -2.67 1.30
N ALA A 94 29.62 -1.59 2.06
CA ALA A 94 29.28 -1.59 3.48
C ALA A 94 27.77 -1.41 3.75
N ASP A 95 26.95 -1.11 2.74
CA ASP A 95 25.51 -0.91 2.93
C ASP A 95 24.80 -2.25 3.19
N PRO A 96 24.03 -2.40 4.28
CA PRO A 96 23.23 -3.60 4.55
C PRO A 96 22.27 -3.97 3.40
N ALA A 97 21.83 -2.99 2.62
CA ALA A 97 20.99 -3.24 1.44
C ALA A 97 21.72 -4.05 0.37
N LEU A 98 23.06 -3.99 0.29
CA LEU A 98 23.84 -4.74 -0.68
C LEU A 98 23.68 -6.26 -0.53
N GLU A 99 23.46 -6.78 0.69
CA GLU A 99 23.20 -8.22 0.87
C GLU A 99 21.94 -8.67 0.13
N SER A 100 20.91 -7.82 0.10
CA SER A 100 19.69 -8.11 -0.65
C SER A 100 19.96 -8.18 -2.16
N TYR A 101 20.87 -7.34 -2.68
CA TYR A 101 21.31 -7.39 -4.08
C TYR A 101 22.28 -8.55 -4.37
N ARG A 102 23.08 -9.00 -3.40
CA ARG A 102 23.90 -10.22 -3.51
C ARG A 102 23.01 -11.46 -3.61
N LEU A 103 21.95 -11.53 -2.81
CA LEU A 103 20.93 -12.58 -2.90
C LEU A 103 20.19 -12.51 -4.23
N LEU A 104 19.75 -11.33 -4.68
CA LEU A 104 19.09 -11.17 -5.98
C LEU A 104 19.97 -11.66 -7.14
N ARG A 105 21.26 -11.31 -7.14
CA ARG A 105 22.23 -11.80 -8.13
C ARG A 105 22.33 -13.33 -8.12
N THR A 106 22.41 -13.94 -6.94
CA THR A 106 22.48 -15.40 -6.80
C THR A 106 21.20 -16.06 -7.32
N ASN A 107 20.03 -15.51 -6.98
CA ASN A 107 18.73 -16.01 -7.45
C ASN A 107 18.57 -15.85 -8.97
N LEU A 108 19.04 -14.74 -9.55
CA LEU A 108 19.09 -14.58 -11.02
C LEU A 108 19.94 -15.65 -11.68
N ARG A 109 21.09 -16.01 -11.08
CA ARG A 109 21.92 -17.12 -11.61
C ARG A 109 21.18 -18.45 -11.55
N PHE A 110 20.45 -18.72 -10.48
CA PHE A 110 19.65 -19.95 -10.34
C PHE A 110 18.40 -19.97 -11.22
N ALA A 111 17.82 -18.81 -11.55
CA ALA A 111 16.70 -18.73 -12.48
C ALA A 111 17.08 -19.23 -13.89
N TRP A 112 18.38 -19.21 -14.23
CA TRP A 112 18.90 -19.67 -15.51
C TRP A 112 20.17 -20.52 -15.34
N VAL A 113 20.00 -21.73 -14.77
CA VAL A 113 21.09 -22.69 -14.53
C VAL A 113 21.80 -23.08 -15.84
N ASP A 114 21.03 -23.34 -16.90
CA ASP A 114 21.57 -23.88 -18.15
C ASP A 114 21.95 -22.81 -19.18
N ASN A 115 21.39 -21.60 -19.07
CA ASN A 115 21.58 -20.52 -20.03
C ASN A 115 21.57 -19.14 -19.35
N THR A 116 22.63 -18.81 -18.61
CA THR A 116 22.72 -17.50 -17.94
C THR A 116 22.68 -16.35 -18.97
N PRO A 117 21.67 -15.47 -18.94
CA PRO A 117 21.54 -14.40 -19.94
C PRO A 117 22.69 -13.40 -19.82
N LYS A 118 23.19 -12.93 -20.97
CA LYS A 118 24.20 -11.85 -21.04
C LYS A 118 23.57 -10.46 -20.92
N THR A 119 22.26 -10.36 -21.13
CA THR A 119 21.50 -9.11 -21.13
C THR A 119 20.25 -9.30 -20.28
N VAL A 120 20.03 -8.38 -19.34
CA VAL A 120 18.86 -8.38 -18.46
C VAL A 120 18.22 -7.00 -18.55
N MET A 121 16.91 -6.97 -18.84
CA MET A 121 16.11 -5.74 -18.82
C MET A 121 15.41 -5.63 -17.46
N VAL A 122 15.52 -4.47 -16.82
CA VAL A 122 14.78 -4.16 -15.59
C VAL A 122 13.68 -3.16 -15.94
N THR A 123 12.43 -3.53 -15.69
CA THR A 123 11.26 -2.70 -15.97
C THR A 123 10.28 -2.74 -14.80
N SER A 124 9.28 -1.86 -14.85
CA SER A 124 8.30 -1.67 -13.81
C SER A 124 6.94 -1.35 -14.45
N ALA A 125 5.84 -1.68 -13.76
CA ALA A 125 4.49 -1.40 -14.27
C ALA A 125 4.20 0.10 -14.22
N GLU A 126 4.72 0.77 -13.19
CA GLU A 126 4.49 2.19 -12.93
C GLU A 126 5.79 2.99 -12.78
N MET A 127 5.65 4.31 -12.85
CA MET A 127 6.74 5.22 -12.54
C MET A 127 7.01 5.25 -11.04
N GLY A 128 8.29 5.27 -10.64
CA GLY A 128 8.68 5.39 -9.23
C GLY A 128 8.83 4.07 -8.47
N GLU A 129 8.63 2.90 -9.10
CA GLU A 129 8.81 1.58 -8.45
C GLU A 129 10.29 1.16 -8.27
N GLY A 130 11.24 2.09 -8.44
CA GLY A 130 12.64 1.84 -8.15
C GLY A 130 13.44 1.09 -9.23
N LYS A 131 12.94 0.95 -10.48
CA LYS A 131 13.68 0.31 -11.59
C LYS A 131 15.15 0.75 -11.73
N THR A 132 15.42 2.04 -11.67
CA THR A 132 16.79 2.59 -11.73
C THR A 132 17.61 2.21 -10.50
N ILE A 133 17.00 2.14 -9.31
CA ILE A 133 17.64 1.68 -8.07
C ILE A 133 18.04 0.23 -8.19
N VAL A 134 17.14 -0.62 -8.65
CA VAL A 134 17.41 -2.04 -8.84
C VAL A 134 18.51 -2.24 -9.87
N LEU A 135 18.43 -1.56 -11.02
CA LEU A 135 19.42 -1.65 -12.10
C LEU A 135 20.83 -1.24 -11.63
N SER A 136 20.97 -0.07 -11.01
CA SER A 136 22.27 0.42 -10.53
C SER A 136 22.88 -0.50 -9.48
N ASN A 137 22.10 -0.90 -8.48
CA ASN A 137 22.62 -1.70 -7.38
C ASN A 137 22.96 -3.14 -7.80
N LEU A 138 22.11 -3.75 -8.63
CA LEU A 138 22.37 -5.06 -9.20
C LEU A 138 23.62 -5.04 -10.09
N GLY A 139 23.80 -3.99 -10.88
CA GLY A 139 24.99 -3.78 -11.71
C GLY A 139 26.28 -3.80 -10.88
N VAL A 140 26.27 -3.13 -9.74
CA VAL A 140 27.42 -3.09 -8.82
C VAL A 140 27.62 -4.41 -8.10
N ALA A 141 26.54 -5.07 -7.66
CA ALA A 141 26.62 -6.42 -7.08
C ALA A 141 27.20 -7.45 -8.07
N LEU A 142 26.94 -7.29 -9.38
CA LEU A 142 27.56 -8.07 -10.44
C LEU A 142 29.03 -7.67 -10.65
N ALA A 143 29.34 -6.37 -10.73
CA ALA A 143 30.68 -5.86 -10.96
C ALA A 143 31.67 -6.23 -9.84
N ILE A 144 31.23 -6.22 -8.57
CA ILE A 144 32.04 -6.62 -7.41
C ILE A 144 32.56 -8.06 -7.52
N THR A 145 31.88 -8.94 -8.29
CA THR A 145 32.36 -10.31 -8.55
C THR A 145 33.37 -10.43 -9.67
N GLY A 146 33.88 -9.30 -10.18
CA GLY A 146 34.83 -9.26 -11.30
C GLY A 146 34.17 -9.40 -12.68
N LYS A 147 32.83 -9.38 -12.76
CA LYS A 147 32.14 -9.35 -14.07
C LYS A 147 32.29 -7.97 -14.70
N ARG A 148 32.50 -7.94 -16.02
CA ARG A 148 32.36 -6.72 -16.82
C ARG A 148 30.87 -6.45 -17.04
N VAL A 149 30.38 -5.34 -16.51
CA VAL A 149 28.97 -4.97 -16.55
C VAL A 149 28.82 -3.62 -17.23
N ILE A 150 27.87 -3.53 -18.15
CA ILE A 150 27.46 -2.27 -18.79
C ILE A 150 26.04 -2.01 -18.33
N LEU A 151 25.78 -0.80 -17.83
CA LEU A 151 24.45 -0.32 -17.53
C LEU A 151 24.00 0.60 -18.67
N VAL A 152 22.79 0.38 -19.17
CA VAL A 152 22.19 1.17 -20.24
C VAL A 152 20.92 1.80 -19.72
N ASP A 153 20.82 3.12 -19.80
CA ASP A 153 19.57 3.84 -19.52
C ASP A 153 18.72 3.86 -20.79
N ALA A 154 17.68 3.03 -20.83
CA ALA A 154 16.73 2.98 -21.93
C ALA A 154 15.51 3.89 -21.69
N ASP A 155 15.43 4.62 -20.57
CA ASP A 155 14.37 5.59 -20.29
C ASP A 155 14.73 6.95 -20.88
N LEU A 156 14.32 7.18 -22.13
CA LEU A 156 14.54 8.44 -22.83
C LEU A 156 13.66 9.59 -22.31
N ARG A 157 12.62 9.29 -21.52
CA ARG A 157 11.67 10.32 -21.04
C ARG A 157 12.18 10.97 -19.77
N ARG A 158 12.76 10.20 -18.86
CA ARG A 158 13.31 10.70 -17.58
C ARG A 158 14.60 9.95 -17.23
N PRO A 159 15.68 10.10 -18.01
CA PRO A 159 16.93 9.41 -17.73
C PRO A 159 17.47 9.84 -16.36
N GLN A 160 17.81 8.87 -15.51
CA GLN A 160 18.31 9.11 -14.14
C GLN A 160 19.65 8.43 -13.87
N LEU A 161 20.10 7.51 -14.74
CA LEU A 161 21.28 6.70 -14.45
C LEU A 161 22.55 7.57 -14.34
N HIS A 162 22.73 8.52 -15.26
CA HIS A 162 23.88 9.44 -15.29
C HIS A 162 24.02 10.22 -13.98
N ARG A 163 22.91 10.78 -13.45
CA ARG A 163 22.89 11.52 -12.18
C ARG A 163 23.36 10.69 -11.00
N ARG A 164 22.99 9.41 -10.96
CA ARG A 164 23.44 8.52 -9.88
C ARG A 164 24.94 8.27 -9.94
N PHE A 165 25.47 8.04 -11.14
CA PHE A 165 26.90 7.78 -11.33
C PHE A 165 27.75 9.04 -11.44
N GLY A 166 27.17 10.24 -11.31
CA GLY A 166 27.90 11.51 -11.41
C GLY A 166 28.47 11.77 -12.81
N LEU A 167 27.78 11.28 -13.86
CA LEU A 167 28.14 11.45 -15.28
C LEU A 167 27.28 12.50 -15.96
#